data_AF-A0A357WR60-F1
#
_entry.id   AF-A0A357WR60-F1
#
_cell.length_a   1.000
_cell.length_b   1.000
_cell.length_c   1.000
_cell.angle_alpha   90.00
_cell.angle_beta   90.00
_cell.angle_gamma   90.00
#
_symmetry.space_group_name_H-M   'P 1'
#
loop_
_entity.id
_entity.type
_entity.pdbx_description
1 polymer ?
#
loop_
_entity_poly.entity_id
_entity_poly.type
_entity_poly.pdbx_seq_one_letter_code
_entity_poly.pdbx_strand_id
1 'polypeptide(L)'
;MNIKFMKKECGTMLKRAFSLGIAVLMALTIVIGCTQKPNSSGSSQTGSSNKTSVNLEGATVKIWASYQVDPRKNEAAKENPNYEEACATWDEIERDFNCTIEVLTEEDFDYFRNGFLNAFAAGEVIADAITGDMTYSFPTWIINDMLEPLDDIMDVYGEDSNSPWDPEISKNFVYKNKVYATHSKNLTLPKYVMYFNERLFREKESLKKYDLFQLVRDKQWTWDKFAEVAKAGTIDEDGDGQPNIMGVASRAQPGSFLIDGMVTSNGNYFVKRDGDKVLFDLDSPSGLAALEFVYKMAWDDKSLGVTGVYDSWTGGEDEFKAGRLALFAGDRGDMSFAKDMDDKIGMIPFPIGPNANGKYIGDYPAFDFWGVVKGTQFPDKVAELITAINSNNGKEFETPQTAESVYEWQVDIPENLEMIEIMLDSKVYTSYYGYKVFIDELLWSDYGLREKISPATFLATKKPIIESALEVLWTPITLDE
;
A
#
# COMPACT_ATOMS: atom_id res chain seq x y z
N MET A 1 6.22 -33.42 -4.79
CA MET A 1 7.56 -34.02 -4.67
C MET A 1 8.59 -32.89 -4.74
N ASN A 2 9.10 -32.49 -3.57
CA ASN A 2 10.26 -31.64 -3.27
C ASN A 2 10.67 -30.50 -4.24
N ILE A 3 10.17 -29.29 -3.97
CA ILE A 3 10.78 -28.02 -4.42
C ILE A 3 11.75 -27.59 -3.32
N LYS A 4 13.01 -28.00 -3.45
CA LYS A 4 14.10 -27.60 -2.56
C LYS A 4 15.40 -27.47 -3.36
N PHE A 5 15.40 -26.63 -4.39
CA PHE A 5 16.62 -26.22 -5.10
C PHE A 5 16.37 -24.88 -5.80
N MET A 6 16.84 -23.78 -5.18
CA MET A 6 17.38 -22.56 -5.82
C MET A 6 17.66 -21.48 -4.77
N LYS A 7 18.39 -21.85 -3.71
CA LYS A 7 18.98 -20.92 -2.74
C LYS A 7 20.50 -21.12 -2.76
N LYS A 8 21.16 -20.63 -3.81
CA LYS A 8 22.62 -20.42 -3.84
C LYS A 8 22.99 -19.62 -5.07
N GLU A 9 23.98 -18.75 -4.89
CA GLU A 9 24.63 -17.88 -5.88
C GLU A 9 24.05 -16.46 -6.01
N CYS A 10 24.28 -15.63 -5.00
CA CYS A 10 24.95 -14.35 -5.25
C CYS A 10 25.57 -13.84 -3.95
N GLY A 11 26.83 -14.19 -3.72
CA GLY A 11 27.66 -13.61 -2.69
C GLY A 11 29.10 -13.83 -3.09
N THR A 12 29.82 -12.76 -3.43
CA THR A 12 31.20 -12.43 -3.02
C THR A 12 31.71 -11.29 -3.90
N MET A 13 32.48 -10.37 -3.28
CA MET A 13 33.12 -9.14 -3.79
C MET A 13 32.24 -7.90 -3.54
N LEU A 14 32.53 -7.02 -2.58
CA LEU A 14 33.83 -6.42 -2.29
C LEU A 14 33.86 -5.92 -0.82
N LYS A 15 34.70 -6.52 0.03
CA LYS A 15 35.12 -5.95 1.32
C LYS A 15 36.64 -5.89 1.35
N ARG A 16 37.19 -4.67 1.49
CA ARG A 16 38.49 -4.25 2.05
C ARG A 16 38.60 -2.75 1.70
N ALA A 17 38.78 -1.82 2.62
CA ALA A 17 39.83 -1.81 3.62
C ALA A 17 39.40 -1.09 4.91
N PHE A 18 39.76 -1.69 6.03
CA PHE A 18 39.89 -1.05 7.34
C PHE A 18 41.39 -0.81 7.57
N SER A 19 41.78 0.36 8.07
CA SER A 19 43.00 0.49 8.86
C SER A 19 43.01 1.75 9.71
N LEU A 20 43.02 1.52 11.03
CA LEU A 20 43.67 2.26 12.13
C LEU A 20 43.36 3.78 12.29
N GLY A 21 43.10 4.33 13.48
CA GLY A 21 43.12 3.77 14.82
C GLY A 21 43.12 4.87 15.88
N ILE A 22 42.73 4.46 17.09
CA ILE A 22 43.14 4.95 18.42
C ILE A 22 42.60 6.31 18.90
N ALA A 23 41.76 6.19 19.93
CA ALA A 23 41.29 7.25 20.83
C ALA A 23 42.38 7.78 21.77
N VAL A 24 42.34 9.07 22.09
CA VAL A 24 42.88 9.64 23.34
C VAL A 24 41.94 10.75 23.83
N LEU A 25 41.43 10.58 25.05
CA LEU A 25 40.74 11.57 25.89
C LEU A 25 41.60 12.80 26.17
N MET A 26 40.99 13.98 26.33
CA MET A 26 40.92 14.67 27.64
C MET A 26 40.20 16.03 27.56
N ALA A 27 39.36 16.24 28.57
CA ALA A 27 38.65 17.47 28.89
C ALA A 27 39.58 18.59 29.38
N LEU A 28 39.16 19.86 29.20
CA LEU A 28 39.44 20.99 30.12
C LEU A 28 38.58 22.23 29.74
N THR A 29 37.44 22.33 30.44
CA THR A 29 36.94 23.49 31.22
C THR A 29 37.35 24.95 30.95
N ILE A 30 36.30 25.80 30.97
CA ILE A 30 36.11 27.10 31.69
C ILE A 30 36.28 28.44 30.94
N VAL A 31 35.10 29.03 30.66
CA VAL A 31 34.54 30.37 30.97
C VAL A 31 35.42 31.65 30.83
N ILE A 32 34.90 32.67 30.11
CA ILE A 32 34.47 34.03 30.57
C ILE A 32 34.56 35.08 29.43
N GLY A 33 33.47 35.87 29.26
CA GLY A 33 33.50 37.27 28.80
C GLY A 33 32.48 37.60 27.71
N CYS A 34 31.22 37.97 28.02
CA CYS A 34 30.70 39.36 28.13
C CYS A 34 31.13 40.27 26.97
N THR A 35 30.31 41.04 26.24
CA THR A 35 28.94 41.57 26.37
C THR A 35 28.68 42.41 25.11
N GLN A 36 27.46 42.42 24.55
CA GLN A 36 26.78 43.63 24.02
C GLN A 36 25.36 43.30 23.50
N LYS A 37 24.34 43.89 24.14
CA LYS A 37 23.01 44.23 23.57
C LYS A 37 23.15 45.56 22.79
N PRO A 38 22.20 46.03 21.95
CA PRO A 38 20.74 45.72 21.85
C PRO A 38 20.26 45.48 20.39
N ASN A 39 19.05 45.00 20.08
CA ASN A 39 17.78 45.73 20.09
C ASN A 39 16.63 44.80 19.68
N SER A 40 15.47 45.04 20.28
CA SER A 40 14.19 44.37 20.04
C SER A 40 13.53 44.81 18.74
N SER A 41 13.12 43.85 17.91
CA SER A 41 11.98 43.97 17.00
C SER A 41 11.13 42.71 17.16
N GLY A 42 9.98 42.87 17.78
CA GLY A 42 9.03 41.79 18.02
C GLY A 42 8.42 41.29 16.71
N SER A 43 8.59 40.00 16.46
CA SER A 43 7.63 39.21 15.69
C SER A 43 6.92 38.30 16.69
N SER A 44 5.61 38.48 16.79
CA SER A 44 4.70 37.63 17.56
C SER A 44 4.73 36.22 16.98
N GLN A 45 5.43 35.31 17.65
CA GLN A 45 5.20 33.87 17.50
C GLN A 45 3.84 33.53 18.14
N THR A 46 2.84 33.29 17.30
CA THR A 46 1.66 32.52 17.68
C THR A 46 2.04 31.04 17.67
N GLY A 47 2.72 30.59 18.72
CA GLY A 47 2.87 29.17 19.01
C GLY A 47 1.58 28.66 19.66
N SER A 48 0.81 27.85 18.93
CA SER A 48 -0.25 27.05 19.51
C SER A 48 0.35 25.73 20.00
N SER A 49 0.95 25.74 21.20
CA SER A 49 1.32 24.52 21.90
C SER A 49 0.10 23.99 22.66
N ASN A 50 -0.60 23.02 22.08
CA ASN A 50 -1.43 22.13 22.88
C ASN A 50 -0.48 21.20 23.65
N LYS A 51 0.04 21.68 24.78
CA LYS A 51 0.79 20.86 25.71
C LYS A 51 -0.14 19.75 26.22
N THR A 52 0.16 18.49 25.89
CA THR A 52 -0.63 17.35 26.37
C THR A 52 -0.66 17.32 27.91
N SER A 53 -1.77 16.87 28.49
CA SER A 53 -1.85 16.56 29.92
C SER A 53 -1.23 15.20 30.28
N VAL A 54 -0.84 14.40 29.29
CA VAL A 54 -0.26 13.08 29.47
C VAL A 54 1.21 13.17 29.86
N ASN A 55 1.60 12.31 30.80
CA ASN A 55 2.98 12.18 31.27
C ASN A 55 3.32 10.70 31.44
N LEU A 56 4.37 10.25 30.74
CA LEU A 56 4.88 8.88 30.74
C LEU A 56 6.02 8.67 31.76
N GLU A 57 6.23 9.61 32.68
CA GLU A 57 7.14 9.50 33.83
C GLU A 57 8.61 9.21 33.47
N GLY A 58 9.04 9.62 32.28
CA GLY A 58 10.39 9.35 31.77
C GLY A 58 10.58 7.94 31.22
N ALA A 59 9.48 7.20 30.99
CA ALA A 59 9.54 5.84 30.43
C ALA A 59 10.10 5.85 29.01
N THR A 60 10.75 4.73 28.64
CA THR A 60 11.04 4.41 27.25
C THR A 60 9.84 3.67 26.67
N VAL A 61 9.17 4.28 25.69
CA VAL A 61 8.08 3.64 24.94
C VAL A 61 8.67 2.96 23.72
N LYS A 62 8.45 1.65 23.61
CA LYS A 62 8.96 0.82 22.51
C LYS A 62 7.91 0.63 21.44
N ILE A 63 8.30 0.83 20.18
CA ILE A 63 7.44 0.62 19.01
C ILE A 63 8.04 -0.50 18.16
N TRP A 64 7.36 -1.63 18.06
CA TRP A 64 7.73 -2.70 17.12
C TRP A 64 7.29 -2.29 15.70
N ALA A 65 8.22 -2.15 14.76
CA ALA A 65 7.93 -1.55 13.47
C ALA A 65 8.50 -2.34 12.28
N SER A 66 7.72 -2.50 11.20
CA SER A 66 8.23 -3.13 9.95
C SER A 66 9.00 -2.16 9.05
N TYR A 67 9.10 -0.89 9.44
CA TYR A 67 9.87 0.17 8.79
C TYR A 67 10.27 1.24 9.81
N GLN A 68 11.26 2.06 9.47
CA GLN A 68 11.72 3.14 10.36
C GLN A 68 10.77 4.35 10.28
N VAL A 69 9.91 4.49 11.29
CA VAL A 69 8.98 5.62 11.43
C VAL A 69 9.59 6.88 12.04
N ASP A 70 10.73 6.76 12.74
CA ASP A 70 11.43 7.93 13.30
C ASP A 70 12.22 8.63 12.17
N PRO A 71 11.83 9.85 11.74
CA PRO A 71 12.51 10.55 10.66
C PRO A 71 13.98 10.80 10.98
N ARG A 72 14.33 11.00 12.26
CA ARG A 72 15.70 11.23 12.73
C ARG A 72 16.63 10.05 12.44
N LYS A 73 16.07 8.86 12.19
CA LYS A 73 16.77 7.60 11.93
C LYS A 73 16.49 7.02 10.54
N ASN A 74 15.73 7.71 9.70
CA ASN A 74 15.35 7.27 8.36
C ASN A 74 16.13 8.05 7.30
N GLU A 75 17.03 7.39 6.57
CA GLU A 75 17.84 8.04 5.53
C GLU A 75 17.00 8.58 4.37
N ALA A 76 15.94 7.87 3.97
CA ALA A 76 15.06 8.31 2.88
C ALA A 76 14.28 9.57 3.26
N ALA A 77 14.01 9.79 4.55
CA ALA A 77 13.31 10.98 5.03
C ALA A 77 14.08 12.28 4.74
N LYS A 78 15.40 12.23 4.54
CA LYS A 78 16.23 13.41 4.23
C LYS A 78 15.94 14.03 2.88
N GLU A 79 15.28 13.30 1.98
CA GLU A 79 14.84 13.82 0.69
C GLU A 79 13.57 14.68 0.83
N ASN A 80 12.85 14.59 1.96
CA ASN A 80 11.70 15.42 2.25
C ASN A 80 12.15 16.86 2.57
N PRO A 81 11.63 17.89 1.86
CA PRO A 81 11.90 19.29 2.17
C PRO A 81 11.61 19.69 3.63
N ASN A 82 10.71 18.97 4.31
CA ASN A 82 10.28 19.24 5.69
C ASN A 82 10.98 18.34 6.73
N TYR A 83 12.07 17.66 6.37
CA TYR A 83 12.81 16.73 7.23
C TYR A 83 13.16 17.31 8.63
N GLU A 84 13.69 18.54 8.67
CA GLU A 84 14.10 19.17 9.94
C GLU A 84 12.90 19.46 10.86
N GLU A 85 11.75 19.82 10.28
CA GLU A 85 10.51 20.03 11.02
C GLU A 85 9.93 18.71 11.55
N ALA A 86 9.97 17.66 10.74
CA ALA A 86 9.57 16.32 11.16
C ALA A 86 10.45 15.81 12.33
N CYS A 87 11.77 16.02 12.26
CA CYS A 87 12.71 15.69 13.34
C CYS A 87 12.42 16.48 14.61
N ALA A 88 12.27 17.80 14.50
CA ALA A 88 11.94 18.66 15.63
C ALA A 88 10.63 18.24 16.29
N THR A 89 9.63 17.86 15.50
CA THR A 89 8.33 17.44 16.02
C THR A 89 8.42 16.17 16.86
N TRP A 90 9.25 15.20 16.47
CA TRP A 90 9.52 14.02 17.29
C TRP A 90 10.19 14.37 18.62
N ASP A 91 11.16 15.31 18.62
CA ASP A 91 11.78 15.81 19.85
C ASP A 91 10.77 16.54 20.75
N GLU A 92 9.82 17.28 20.17
CA GLU A 92 8.74 17.94 20.91
C GLU A 92 7.78 16.93 21.54
N ILE A 93 7.39 15.88 20.80
CA ILE A 93 6.55 14.80 21.31
C ILE A 93 7.21 14.12 22.51
N GLU A 94 8.48 13.72 22.41
CA GLU A 94 9.22 13.09 23.52
C GLU A 94 9.27 13.99 24.76
N ARG A 95 9.49 15.29 24.56
CA ARG A 95 9.51 16.28 25.64
C ARG A 95 8.14 16.48 26.29
N ASP A 96 7.09 16.63 25.48
CA ASP A 96 5.76 16.98 25.96
C ASP A 96 5.09 15.81 26.68
N PHE A 97 5.32 14.58 26.22
CA PHE A 97 4.86 13.36 26.88
C PHE A 97 5.80 12.91 28.02
N ASN A 98 6.97 13.53 28.17
CA ASN A 98 8.02 13.13 29.12
C ASN A 98 8.38 11.64 28.97
N CYS A 99 8.86 11.26 27.78
CA CYS A 99 9.28 9.90 27.44
C CYS A 99 10.50 9.90 26.51
N THR A 100 11.00 8.69 26.22
CA THR A 100 11.89 8.42 25.08
C THR A 100 11.22 7.42 24.17
N ILE A 101 11.21 7.65 22.86
CA ILE A 101 10.65 6.72 21.88
C ILE A 101 11.79 5.85 21.31
N GLU A 102 11.63 4.55 21.43
CA GLU A 102 12.54 3.56 20.85
C GLU A 102 11.81 2.76 19.77
N VAL A 103 12.14 3.01 18.50
CA VAL A 103 11.61 2.22 17.37
C VAL A 103 12.49 1.00 17.16
N LEU A 104 11.91 -0.19 17.34
CA LEU A 104 12.51 -1.49 17.07
C LEU A 104 12.13 -1.89 15.64
N THR A 105 12.94 -1.46 14.68
CA THR A 105 12.68 -1.68 13.25
C THR A 105 13.19 -3.05 12.79
N GLU A 106 12.30 -3.83 12.18
CA GLU A 106 12.63 -5.05 11.44
C GLU A 106 12.09 -4.93 10.00
N GLU A 107 12.96 -4.54 9.06
CA GLU A 107 12.56 -4.32 7.66
C GLU A 107 12.29 -5.61 6.88
N ASP A 108 12.83 -6.75 7.37
CA ASP A 108 12.45 -8.05 6.82
C ASP A 108 11.07 -8.45 7.36
N PHE A 109 10.13 -8.51 6.42
CA PHE A 109 8.73 -8.76 6.69
C PHE A 109 8.47 -10.04 7.52
N ASP A 110 9.19 -11.13 7.20
CA ASP A 110 9.01 -12.40 7.90
C ASP A 110 9.56 -12.34 9.32
N TYR A 111 10.69 -11.65 9.53
CA TYR A 111 11.24 -11.42 10.87
C TYR A 111 10.34 -10.51 11.72
N PHE A 112 9.82 -9.42 11.17
CA PHE A 112 8.86 -8.55 11.86
C PHE A 112 7.65 -9.34 12.37
N ARG A 113 7.02 -10.13 11.47
CA ARG A 113 5.82 -10.89 11.83
C ARG A 113 6.11 -11.98 12.84
N ASN A 114 7.11 -12.81 12.56
CA ASN A 114 7.41 -13.98 13.38
C ASN A 114 8.01 -13.56 14.74
N GLY A 115 8.72 -12.43 14.81
CA GLY A 115 9.24 -11.86 16.06
C GLY A 115 8.12 -11.57 17.05
N PHE A 116 7.05 -10.89 16.61
CA PHE A 116 5.90 -10.58 17.46
C PHE A 116 5.14 -11.85 17.90
N LEU A 117 4.94 -12.81 17.00
CA LEU A 117 4.31 -14.10 17.33
C LEU A 117 5.13 -14.91 18.34
N ASN A 118 6.46 -14.94 18.18
CA ASN A 118 7.35 -15.68 19.08
C ASN A 118 7.38 -15.06 20.48
N ALA A 119 7.40 -13.73 20.57
CA ALA A 119 7.31 -13.01 21.83
C ALA A 119 6.02 -13.34 22.58
N PHE A 120 4.88 -13.28 21.89
CA PHE A 120 3.59 -13.68 22.44
C PHE A 120 3.59 -15.13 22.94
N ALA A 121 4.11 -16.08 22.14
CA ALA A 121 4.21 -17.48 22.54
C ALA A 121 5.11 -17.70 23.77
N ALA A 122 6.08 -16.81 24.00
CA ALA A 122 6.94 -16.81 25.20
C ALA A 122 6.32 -16.08 26.40
N GLY A 123 5.15 -15.44 26.25
CA GLY A 123 4.52 -14.59 27.27
C GLY A 123 5.26 -13.26 27.50
N GLU A 124 6.04 -12.81 26.51
CA GLU A 124 6.85 -11.60 26.60
C GLU A 124 6.13 -10.41 25.93
N VAL A 125 6.05 -9.29 26.64
CA VAL A 125 5.64 -7.99 26.08
C VAL A 125 6.89 -7.28 25.57
N ILE A 126 7.13 -7.32 24.26
CA ILE A 126 8.37 -6.79 23.65
C ILE A 126 8.30 -5.31 23.27
N ALA A 127 7.10 -4.75 23.19
CA ALA A 127 6.85 -3.36 22.80
C ALA A 127 5.55 -2.85 23.44
N ASP A 128 5.37 -1.53 23.43
CA ASP A 128 4.16 -0.85 23.92
C ASP A 128 3.17 -0.56 22.77
N ALA A 129 3.70 -0.26 21.59
CA ALA A 129 2.94 -0.08 20.36
C ALA A 129 3.55 -0.89 19.23
N ILE A 130 2.78 -1.07 18.16
CA ILE A 130 3.20 -1.77 16.95
C ILE A 130 2.69 -1.00 15.73
N THR A 131 3.53 -0.93 14.70
CA THR A 131 3.16 -0.38 13.39
C THR A 131 3.83 -1.18 12.28
N GLY A 132 3.25 -1.18 11.10
CA GLY A 132 3.77 -1.92 9.98
C GLY A 132 2.65 -2.37 9.07
N ASP A 133 2.94 -3.38 8.26
CA ASP A 133 1.95 -4.02 7.41
C ASP A 133 1.45 -5.33 8.07
N MET A 134 0.14 -5.43 8.29
CA MET A 134 -0.53 -6.62 8.85
C MET A 134 -0.88 -7.67 7.78
N THR A 135 -0.42 -7.50 6.54
CA THR A 135 -0.47 -8.53 5.49
C THR A 135 0.02 -9.88 6.05
N TYR A 136 -0.64 -10.98 5.70
CA TYR A 136 -0.37 -12.33 6.26
C TYR A 136 -0.60 -12.53 7.76
N SER A 137 -0.79 -11.47 8.54
CA SER A 137 -0.90 -11.50 10.00
C SER A 137 -2.33 -11.30 10.47
N PHE A 138 -3.18 -10.71 9.63
CA PHE A 138 -4.61 -10.59 9.90
C PHE A 138 -5.32 -11.94 9.65
N PRO A 139 -6.21 -12.39 10.56
CA PRO A 139 -6.67 -11.76 11.79
C PRO A 139 -5.91 -12.25 13.04
N THR A 140 -4.85 -13.05 12.87
CA THR A 140 -4.13 -13.79 13.92
C THR A 140 -3.80 -12.94 15.14
N TRP A 141 -3.22 -11.75 14.98
CA TRP A 141 -2.85 -10.94 16.15
C TRP A 141 -4.04 -10.46 16.98
N ILE A 142 -5.16 -10.18 16.32
CA ILE A 142 -6.37 -9.68 16.99
C ILE A 142 -7.10 -10.82 17.71
N ILE A 143 -7.28 -11.98 17.04
CA ILE A 143 -8.03 -13.10 17.63
C ILE A 143 -7.31 -13.75 18.82
N ASN A 144 -5.98 -13.57 18.91
CA ASN A 144 -5.15 -14.08 19.98
C ASN A 144 -4.93 -13.07 21.12
N ASP A 145 -5.68 -11.96 21.14
CA ASP A 145 -5.61 -10.93 22.18
C ASP A 145 -4.19 -10.31 22.33
N MET A 146 -3.47 -10.15 21.21
CA MET A 146 -2.12 -9.55 21.22
C MET A 146 -2.15 -8.02 21.18
N LEU A 147 -3.29 -7.41 20.88
CA LEU A 147 -3.49 -5.96 20.77
C LEU A 147 -4.62 -5.50 21.70
N GLU A 148 -4.51 -4.29 22.24
CA GLU A 148 -5.59 -3.66 22.99
C GLU A 148 -6.73 -3.17 22.06
N PRO A 149 -7.99 -3.19 22.52
CA PRO A 149 -9.06 -2.49 21.83
C PRO A 149 -8.82 -0.97 21.90
N LEU A 150 -8.90 -0.32 20.76
CA LEU A 150 -8.54 1.08 20.57
C LEU A 150 -9.72 2.04 20.72
N ASP A 151 -10.94 1.61 20.37
CA ASP A 151 -12.15 2.46 20.38
C ASP A 151 -12.56 2.94 21.77
N ASP A 152 -12.06 2.32 22.84
CA ASP A 152 -12.25 2.77 24.22
C ASP A 152 -11.21 3.80 24.69
N ILE A 153 -10.07 3.91 23.99
CA ILE A 153 -8.88 4.65 24.44
C ILE A 153 -8.40 5.72 23.46
N MET A 154 -8.91 5.73 22.22
CA MET A 154 -8.57 6.74 21.21
C MET A 154 -9.67 6.88 20.14
N ASP A 155 -9.69 8.03 19.45
CA ASP A 155 -10.67 8.36 18.42
C ASP A 155 -10.35 7.70 17.06
N VAL A 156 -10.52 6.39 16.99
CA VAL A 156 -10.33 5.62 15.74
C VAL A 156 -11.40 5.91 14.68
N TYR A 157 -12.54 6.48 15.05
CA TYR A 157 -13.62 6.80 14.12
C TYR A 157 -13.58 8.24 13.59
N GLY A 158 -12.61 9.04 14.05
CA GLY A 158 -12.45 10.42 13.61
C GLY A 158 -13.65 11.29 13.97
N GLU A 159 -14.25 11.08 15.14
CA GLU A 159 -15.31 11.94 15.69
C GLU A 159 -14.80 13.38 15.92
N ASP A 160 -13.52 13.54 16.30
CA ASP A 160 -12.82 14.82 16.24
C ASP A 160 -12.36 15.09 14.80
N SER A 161 -12.72 16.26 14.28
CA SER A 161 -12.24 16.79 13.01
C SER A 161 -10.72 16.80 12.85
N ASN A 162 -9.98 16.90 13.95
CA ASN A 162 -8.51 16.90 13.97
C ASN A 162 -7.91 15.50 14.12
N SER A 163 -8.74 14.46 14.26
CA SER A 163 -8.24 13.10 14.37
C SER A 163 -7.47 12.71 13.10
N PRO A 164 -6.23 12.20 13.24
CA PRO A 164 -5.45 11.76 12.09
C PRO A 164 -5.96 10.46 11.50
N TRP A 165 -6.81 9.72 12.23
CA TRP A 165 -7.19 8.36 11.92
C TRP A 165 -8.28 8.29 10.84
N ASP A 166 -8.15 7.32 9.94
CA ASP A 166 -9.14 7.07 8.88
C ASP A 166 -10.18 6.04 9.36
N PRO A 167 -11.45 6.47 9.61
CA PRO A 167 -12.50 5.57 10.08
C PRO A 167 -12.80 4.42 9.11
N GLU A 168 -12.60 4.60 7.81
CA GLU A 168 -12.86 3.55 6.83
C GLU A 168 -11.78 2.46 6.89
N ILE A 169 -10.53 2.81 7.18
CA ILE A 169 -9.47 1.83 7.44
C ILE A 169 -9.73 1.11 8.76
N SER A 170 -10.11 1.83 9.82
CA SER A 170 -10.40 1.23 11.13
C SER A 170 -11.47 0.13 11.06
N LYS A 171 -12.45 0.27 10.15
CA LYS A 171 -13.47 -0.77 9.92
C LYS A 171 -12.86 -2.11 9.54
N ASN A 172 -11.71 -2.17 8.86
CA ASN A 172 -11.03 -3.41 8.50
C ASN A 172 -10.61 -4.24 9.72
N PHE A 173 -10.36 -3.58 10.86
CA PHE A 173 -9.82 -4.19 12.07
C PHE A 173 -10.85 -4.39 13.19
N VAL A 174 -12.14 -4.38 12.83
CA VAL A 174 -13.24 -4.70 13.76
C VAL A 174 -13.31 -6.20 14.02
N TYR A 175 -13.30 -6.58 15.29
CA TYR A 175 -13.53 -7.95 15.76
C TYR A 175 -14.31 -7.89 17.08
N LYS A 176 -15.37 -8.70 17.23
CA LYS A 176 -16.24 -8.71 18.42
C LYS A 176 -16.74 -7.31 18.83
N ASN A 177 -17.07 -6.49 17.83
CA ASN A 177 -17.50 -5.09 17.98
C ASN A 177 -16.46 -4.11 18.57
N LYS A 178 -15.17 -4.45 18.55
CA LYS A 178 -14.06 -3.59 18.97
C LYS A 178 -13.06 -3.39 17.84
N VAL A 179 -12.38 -2.25 17.82
CA VAL A 179 -11.35 -1.91 16.81
C VAL A 179 -9.98 -2.13 17.42
N TYR A 180 -9.10 -2.88 16.76
CA TYR A 180 -7.79 -3.24 17.34
C TYR A 180 -6.59 -2.60 16.63
N ALA A 181 -6.84 -1.98 15.49
CA ALA A 181 -5.82 -1.33 14.69
C ALA A 181 -6.46 -0.21 13.85
N THR A 182 -5.66 0.78 13.50
CA THR A 182 -6.07 1.91 12.68
C THR A 182 -4.92 2.40 11.81
N HIS A 183 -5.17 3.30 10.88
CA HIS A 183 -4.13 3.96 10.11
C HIS A 183 -4.52 5.42 9.90
N SER A 184 -3.51 6.28 9.73
CA SER A 184 -3.74 7.69 9.45
C SER A 184 -4.36 7.88 8.05
N LYS A 185 -5.15 8.95 7.91
CA LYS A 185 -5.62 9.45 6.62
C LYS A 185 -4.41 9.72 5.74
N ASN A 186 -4.45 9.28 4.49
CA ASN A 186 -3.40 9.54 3.51
C ASN A 186 -3.97 9.81 2.11
N LEU A 187 -3.19 10.52 1.30
CA LEU A 187 -3.46 10.70 -0.13
C LEU A 187 -2.80 9.63 -0.98
N THR A 188 -2.74 8.39 -0.51
CA THR A 188 -2.18 7.31 -1.31
C THR A 188 -3.21 6.84 -2.33
N LEU A 189 -2.80 6.78 -3.60
CA LEU A 189 -3.60 6.25 -4.71
C LEU A 189 -4.10 4.81 -4.45
N PRO A 190 -5.26 4.43 -5.04
CA PRO A 190 -5.65 3.04 -5.19
C PRO A 190 -4.50 2.19 -5.75
N LYS A 191 -4.39 0.94 -5.30
CA LYS A 191 -3.31 0.03 -5.69
C LYS A 191 -3.23 -0.17 -7.19
N TYR A 192 -4.36 -0.45 -7.84
CA TYR A 192 -4.41 -0.75 -9.27
C TYR A 192 -4.73 0.51 -10.07
N VAL A 193 -3.83 0.86 -10.99
CA VAL A 193 -3.95 2.02 -11.88
C VAL A 193 -3.79 1.56 -13.33
N MET A 194 -4.57 2.14 -14.24
CA MET A 194 -4.44 1.87 -15.67
C MET A 194 -3.58 2.97 -16.29
N TYR A 195 -2.52 2.57 -16.97
CA TYR A 195 -1.60 3.47 -17.67
C TYR A 195 -1.77 3.33 -19.18
N PHE A 196 -1.45 4.38 -19.91
CA PHE A 196 -1.40 4.35 -21.37
C PHE A 196 -0.21 5.12 -21.91
N ASN A 197 0.34 4.65 -23.03
CA ASN A 197 1.42 5.34 -23.73
C ASN A 197 0.82 6.43 -24.61
N GLU A 198 1.00 7.70 -24.25
CA GLU A 198 0.35 8.82 -24.94
C GLU A 198 0.75 8.93 -26.42
N ARG A 199 2.01 8.61 -26.75
CA ARG A 199 2.48 8.59 -28.14
C ARG A 199 1.65 7.65 -29.02
N LEU A 200 1.34 6.44 -28.52
CA LEU A 200 0.56 5.47 -29.30
C LEU A 200 -0.86 5.98 -29.60
N PHE A 201 -1.51 6.63 -28.63
CA PHE A 201 -2.83 7.24 -28.82
C PHE A 201 -2.79 8.46 -29.74
N ARG A 202 -1.67 9.17 -29.81
CA ARG A 202 -1.46 10.26 -30.77
C ARG A 202 -1.13 9.78 -32.18
N GLU A 203 -0.41 8.67 -32.35
CA GLU A 203 0.21 8.31 -33.63
C GLU A 203 -0.45 7.15 -34.36
N LYS A 204 -1.04 6.17 -33.66
CA LYS A 204 -1.64 5.00 -34.29
C LYS A 204 -3.07 5.29 -34.73
N GLU A 205 -3.35 5.14 -36.02
CA GLU A 205 -4.67 5.46 -36.61
C GLU A 205 -5.85 4.78 -35.92
N SER A 206 -5.67 3.54 -35.44
CA SER A 206 -6.70 2.81 -34.70
C SER A 206 -7.01 3.42 -33.33
N LEU A 207 -6.06 4.16 -32.73
CA LEU A 207 -6.15 4.72 -31.38
C LEU A 207 -6.45 6.23 -31.35
N LYS A 208 -6.10 7.00 -32.40
CA LYS A 208 -6.29 8.46 -32.49
C LYS A 208 -7.70 8.97 -32.18
N LYS A 209 -8.71 8.11 -32.35
CA LYS A 209 -10.11 8.44 -32.10
C LYS A 209 -10.52 8.35 -30.61
N TYR A 210 -9.65 7.83 -29.74
CA TYR A 210 -9.95 7.68 -28.32
C TYR A 210 -9.22 8.76 -27.51
N ASP A 211 -9.99 9.64 -26.88
CA ASP A 211 -9.52 10.50 -25.81
C ASP A 211 -9.85 9.82 -24.48
N LEU A 212 -8.86 9.15 -23.88
CA LEU A 212 -9.08 8.37 -22.67
C LEU A 212 -9.45 9.24 -21.46
N PHE A 213 -8.87 10.45 -21.34
CA PHE A 213 -9.23 11.37 -20.27
C PHE A 213 -10.68 11.82 -20.42
N GLN A 214 -11.11 12.16 -21.63
CA GLN A 214 -12.50 12.56 -21.87
C GLN A 214 -13.49 11.42 -21.62
N LEU A 215 -13.13 10.18 -22.01
CA LEU A 215 -13.95 9.01 -21.68
C LEU A 215 -14.11 8.83 -20.17
N VAL A 216 -13.09 9.16 -19.37
CA VAL A 216 -13.17 9.11 -17.91
C VAL A 216 -14.08 10.22 -17.37
N ARG A 217 -13.92 11.45 -17.84
CA ARG A 217 -14.76 12.60 -17.45
C ARG A 217 -16.24 12.34 -17.73
N ASP A 218 -16.54 11.77 -18.89
CA ASP A 218 -17.90 11.49 -19.34
C ASP A 218 -18.48 10.20 -18.75
N LYS A 219 -17.74 9.49 -17.87
CA LYS A 219 -18.09 8.16 -17.33
C LYS A 219 -18.38 7.12 -18.42
N GLN A 220 -17.74 7.27 -19.58
CA GLN A 220 -17.82 6.36 -20.73
C GLN A 220 -16.67 5.35 -20.77
N TRP A 221 -15.67 5.49 -19.89
CA TRP A 221 -14.63 4.50 -19.65
C TRP A 221 -15.19 3.30 -18.87
N THR A 222 -15.91 2.42 -19.59
CA THR A 222 -16.52 1.17 -19.10
C THR A 222 -15.72 -0.04 -19.57
N TRP A 223 -16.01 -1.23 -19.03
CA TRP A 223 -15.39 -2.48 -19.50
C TRP A 223 -15.50 -2.70 -21.01
N ASP A 224 -16.67 -2.44 -21.58
CA ASP A 224 -16.88 -2.57 -23.03
C ASP A 224 -15.99 -1.60 -23.81
N LYS A 225 -15.88 -0.35 -23.34
CA LYS A 225 -15.00 0.65 -23.96
C LYS A 225 -13.53 0.27 -23.82
N PHE A 226 -13.13 -0.25 -22.67
CA PHE A 226 -11.78 -0.76 -22.44
C PHE A 226 -11.45 -1.92 -23.38
N ALA A 227 -12.33 -2.91 -23.53
CA ALA A 227 -12.12 -4.01 -24.49
C ALA A 227 -12.05 -3.52 -25.94
N GLU A 228 -12.86 -2.53 -26.32
CA GLU A 228 -12.80 -1.90 -27.66
C GLU A 228 -11.45 -1.23 -27.90
N VAL A 229 -10.94 -0.47 -26.93
CA VAL A 229 -9.64 0.20 -27.03
C VAL A 229 -8.50 -0.81 -27.04
N ALA A 230 -8.52 -1.82 -26.16
CA ALA A 230 -7.50 -2.87 -26.12
C ALA A 230 -7.40 -3.59 -27.48
N LYS A 231 -8.53 -3.97 -28.08
CA LYS A 231 -8.54 -4.59 -29.43
C LYS A 231 -7.98 -3.66 -30.50
N ALA A 232 -8.31 -2.37 -30.44
CA ALA A 232 -7.79 -1.39 -31.38
C ALA A 232 -6.28 -1.12 -31.21
N GLY A 233 -5.77 -1.32 -29.98
CA GLY A 233 -4.36 -1.22 -29.64
C GLY A 233 -3.55 -2.47 -29.93
N THR A 234 -4.19 -3.60 -30.26
CA THR A 234 -3.50 -4.81 -30.74
C THR A 234 -3.25 -4.69 -32.24
N ILE A 235 -2.02 -4.32 -32.59
CA ILE A 235 -1.63 -4.00 -33.97
C ILE A 235 -0.52 -4.95 -34.40
N ASP A 236 -0.83 -5.75 -35.41
CA ASP A 236 0.09 -6.62 -36.15
C ASP A 236 0.34 -5.97 -37.52
N GLU A 237 1.44 -5.22 -37.63
CA GLU A 237 1.79 -4.43 -38.81
C GLU A 237 2.38 -5.29 -39.94
N ASP A 238 3.04 -6.41 -39.60
CA ASP A 238 3.69 -7.31 -40.56
C ASP A 238 2.89 -8.58 -40.86
N GLY A 239 1.83 -8.85 -40.10
CA GLY A 239 0.88 -9.95 -40.34
C GLY A 239 1.41 -11.32 -39.96
N ASP A 240 2.44 -11.40 -39.10
CA ASP A 240 3.05 -12.66 -38.69
C ASP A 240 2.27 -13.38 -37.56
N GLY A 241 1.21 -12.75 -37.05
CA GLY A 241 0.38 -13.25 -35.96
C GLY A 241 0.92 -12.93 -34.57
N GLN A 242 2.00 -12.16 -34.46
CA GLN A 242 2.52 -11.56 -33.23
C GLN A 242 2.39 -10.04 -33.32
N PRO A 243 1.55 -9.40 -32.50
CA PRO A 243 1.36 -7.97 -32.60
C PRO A 243 2.64 -7.19 -32.24
N ASN A 244 3.02 -6.23 -33.09
CA ASN A 244 4.13 -5.31 -32.82
C ASN A 244 3.78 -4.34 -31.67
N ILE A 245 2.49 -3.99 -31.54
CA ILE A 245 1.93 -3.28 -30.39
C ILE A 245 0.84 -4.14 -29.79
N MET A 246 0.96 -4.47 -28.51
CA MET A 246 -0.08 -5.21 -27.79
C MET A 246 -1.09 -4.24 -27.15
N GLY A 247 -2.36 -4.65 -27.17
CA GLY A 247 -3.48 -3.84 -26.68
C GLY A 247 -3.40 -3.57 -25.18
N VAL A 248 -3.24 -4.62 -24.39
CA VAL A 248 -3.01 -4.51 -22.94
C VAL A 248 -2.07 -5.62 -22.44
N ALA A 249 -1.29 -5.31 -21.40
CA ALA A 249 -0.65 -6.28 -20.52
C ALA A 249 -0.72 -5.77 -19.08
N SER A 250 -0.26 -6.59 -18.13
CA SER A 250 -0.27 -6.24 -16.71
C SER A 250 1.10 -6.37 -16.06
N ARG A 251 1.25 -5.72 -14.91
CA ARG A 251 2.34 -5.99 -13.96
C ARG A 251 2.28 -7.43 -13.45
N ALA A 252 3.44 -7.95 -13.02
CA ALA A 252 3.62 -9.26 -12.39
C ALA A 252 3.25 -10.43 -13.31
N GLN A 253 2.49 -11.42 -12.82
CA GLN A 253 2.10 -12.57 -13.62
C GLN A 253 1.21 -12.14 -14.79
N PRO A 254 1.19 -12.92 -15.88
CA PRO A 254 0.33 -12.66 -17.03
C PRO A 254 -1.12 -12.45 -16.61
N GLY A 255 -1.63 -11.24 -16.82
CA GLY A 255 -3.01 -10.86 -16.52
C GLY A 255 -3.35 -10.63 -15.04
N SER A 256 -2.45 -10.84 -14.08
CA SER A 256 -2.86 -10.87 -12.65
C SER A 256 -3.34 -9.50 -12.14
N PHE A 257 -2.55 -8.44 -12.28
CA PHE A 257 -2.95 -7.09 -11.86
C PHE A 257 -4.17 -6.57 -12.66
N LEU A 258 -4.32 -7.01 -13.91
CA LEU A 258 -5.53 -6.71 -14.68
C LEU A 258 -6.74 -7.41 -14.07
N ILE A 259 -6.64 -8.70 -13.74
CA ILE A 259 -7.74 -9.45 -13.10
C ILE A 259 -8.12 -8.80 -11.78
N ASP A 260 -7.15 -8.47 -10.92
CA ASP A 260 -7.43 -7.92 -9.60
C ASP A 260 -8.17 -6.57 -9.67
N GLY A 261 -7.67 -5.66 -10.52
CA GLY A 261 -8.31 -4.37 -10.74
C GLY A 261 -9.68 -4.53 -11.41
N MET A 262 -9.86 -5.50 -12.31
CA MET A 262 -11.15 -5.77 -12.92
C MET A 262 -12.15 -6.33 -11.91
N VAL A 263 -11.77 -7.32 -11.09
CA VAL A 263 -12.60 -7.85 -9.98
C VAL A 263 -13.14 -6.72 -9.11
N THR A 264 -12.25 -5.81 -8.67
CA THR A 264 -12.62 -4.68 -7.82
C THR A 264 -13.48 -3.65 -8.55
N SER A 265 -13.15 -3.33 -9.81
CA SER A 265 -13.96 -2.42 -10.64
C SER A 265 -15.38 -2.95 -10.92
N ASN A 266 -15.63 -4.25 -10.68
CA ASN A 266 -16.94 -4.87 -10.75
C ASN A 266 -17.62 -5.04 -9.38
N GLY A 267 -17.14 -4.34 -8.34
CA GLY A 267 -17.73 -4.39 -7.00
C GLY A 267 -17.57 -5.74 -6.29
N ASN A 268 -16.60 -6.56 -6.67
CA ASN A 268 -16.20 -7.75 -5.91
C ASN A 268 -14.86 -7.50 -5.22
N TYR A 269 -14.69 -7.97 -3.98
CA TYR A 269 -13.50 -7.69 -3.17
C TYR A 269 -12.82 -8.97 -2.68
N PHE A 270 -12.94 -10.07 -3.44
CA PHE A 270 -12.41 -11.42 -3.18
C PHE A 270 -13.01 -12.15 -1.97
N VAL A 271 -13.34 -11.41 -0.92
CA VAL A 271 -13.96 -11.86 0.32
C VAL A 271 -15.21 -11.06 0.62
N LYS A 272 -16.09 -11.65 1.42
CA LYS A 272 -17.18 -10.94 2.10
C LYS A 272 -17.14 -11.22 3.59
N ARG A 273 -17.55 -10.24 4.40
CA ARG A 273 -17.72 -10.44 5.84
C ARG A 273 -18.95 -11.29 6.14
N ASP A 274 -18.80 -12.14 7.14
CA ASP A 274 -19.87 -12.92 7.78
C ASP A 274 -19.69 -12.84 9.31
N GLY A 275 -20.30 -11.83 9.91
CA GLY A 275 -20.02 -11.44 11.29
C GLY A 275 -18.55 -11.09 11.50
N ASP A 276 -17.92 -11.74 12.47
CA ASP A 276 -16.49 -11.59 12.80
C ASP A 276 -15.56 -12.38 11.87
N LYS A 277 -16.10 -13.09 10.88
CA LYS A 277 -15.33 -13.93 9.94
C LYS A 277 -15.42 -13.39 8.52
N VAL A 278 -14.65 -13.99 7.62
CA VAL A 278 -14.79 -13.78 6.17
C VAL A 278 -15.03 -15.08 5.43
N LEU A 279 -15.74 -14.96 4.31
CA LEU A 279 -16.00 -16.03 3.37
C LEU A 279 -15.34 -15.69 2.03
N PHE A 280 -14.92 -16.72 1.32
CA PHE A 280 -14.52 -16.61 -0.09
C PHE A 280 -15.69 -16.10 -0.94
N ASP A 281 -15.43 -15.12 -1.81
CA ASP A 281 -16.48 -14.47 -2.63
C ASP A 281 -16.09 -14.23 -4.09
N LEU A 282 -14.87 -14.58 -4.50
CA LEU A 282 -14.45 -14.44 -5.90
C LEU A 282 -15.26 -15.34 -6.86
N ASP A 283 -15.87 -16.42 -6.36
CA ASP A 283 -16.78 -17.30 -7.12
C ASP A 283 -18.23 -16.80 -7.21
N SER A 284 -18.52 -15.62 -6.64
CA SER A 284 -19.79 -14.95 -6.88
C SER A 284 -19.94 -14.53 -8.35
N PRO A 285 -21.17 -14.23 -8.83
CA PRO A 285 -21.38 -13.84 -10.22
C PRO A 285 -20.54 -12.64 -10.68
N SER A 286 -20.28 -11.65 -9.81
CA SER A 286 -19.48 -10.47 -10.16
C SER A 286 -17.99 -10.79 -10.26
N GLY A 287 -17.46 -11.61 -9.35
CA GLY A 287 -16.07 -12.07 -9.38
C GLY A 287 -15.80 -12.97 -10.58
N LEU A 288 -16.65 -13.98 -10.80
CA LEU A 288 -16.52 -14.90 -11.95
C LEU A 288 -16.59 -14.16 -13.29
N ALA A 289 -17.50 -13.19 -13.43
CA ALA A 289 -17.61 -12.37 -14.65
C ALA A 289 -16.34 -11.58 -14.96
N ALA A 290 -15.58 -11.14 -13.94
CA ALA A 290 -14.30 -10.46 -14.15
C ALA A 290 -13.24 -11.40 -14.71
N LEU A 291 -13.11 -12.60 -14.15
CA LEU A 291 -12.17 -13.60 -14.64
C LEU A 291 -12.55 -14.07 -16.06
N GLU A 292 -13.84 -14.26 -16.34
CA GLU A 292 -14.33 -14.60 -17.68
C GLU A 292 -14.04 -13.49 -18.70
N PHE A 293 -14.21 -12.23 -18.31
CA PHE A 293 -13.89 -11.09 -19.16
C PHE A 293 -12.40 -11.06 -19.53
N VAL A 294 -11.51 -11.21 -18.55
CA VAL A 294 -10.06 -11.19 -18.82
C VAL A 294 -9.61 -12.45 -19.59
N TYR A 295 -10.17 -13.61 -19.28
CA TYR A 295 -9.91 -14.85 -20.02
C TYR A 295 -10.29 -14.70 -21.50
N LYS A 296 -11.44 -14.06 -21.79
CA LYS A 296 -11.86 -13.73 -23.16
C LYS A 296 -10.85 -12.82 -23.85
N MET A 297 -10.37 -11.78 -23.18
CA MET A 297 -9.36 -10.88 -23.72
C MET A 297 -8.07 -11.62 -24.09
N ALA A 298 -7.64 -12.57 -23.26
CA ALA A 298 -6.45 -13.37 -23.49
C ALA A 298 -6.58 -14.30 -24.70
N TRP A 299 -7.71 -15.02 -24.81
CA TRP A 299 -7.77 -16.20 -25.68
C TRP A 299 -8.72 -16.06 -26.88
N ASP A 300 -9.83 -15.34 -26.75
CA ASP A 300 -10.76 -15.11 -27.86
C ASP A 300 -10.32 -13.88 -28.66
N ASP A 301 -10.19 -12.75 -27.97
CA ASP A 301 -9.91 -11.46 -28.59
C ASP A 301 -8.41 -11.27 -28.84
N LYS A 302 -7.57 -11.98 -28.08
CA LYS A 302 -6.09 -11.89 -28.10
C LYS A 302 -5.58 -10.46 -27.95
N SER A 303 -6.31 -9.65 -27.20
CA SER A 303 -5.97 -8.26 -26.91
C SER A 303 -5.17 -8.10 -25.62
N LEU A 304 -5.05 -9.17 -24.82
CA LEU A 304 -4.19 -9.23 -23.64
C LEU A 304 -2.93 -10.06 -23.92
N GLY A 305 -1.76 -9.46 -23.66
CA GLY A 305 -0.48 -10.15 -23.70
C GLY A 305 -0.34 -11.14 -22.55
N VAL A 306 -0.33 -12.44 -22.88
CA VAL A 306 -0.11 -13.53 -21.90
C VAL A 306 0.89 -14.60 -22.36
N THR A 307 1.48 -14.44 -23.54
CA THR A 307 2.41 -15.41 -24.15
C THR A 307 3.72 -14.75 -24.57
N GLY A 308 4.76 -15.54 -24.82
CA GLY A 308 6.05 -15.02 -25.30
C GLY A 308 6.71 -14.14 -24.25
N VAL A 309 7.09 -12.92 -24.62
CA VAL A 309 7.69 -11.94 -23.67
C VAL A 309 6.77 -11.64 -22.48
N TYR A 310 5.45 -11.66 -22.72
CA TYR A 310 4.45 -11.42 -21.68
C TYR A 310 4.25 -12.60 -20.72
N ASP A 311 4.78 -13.79 -21.05
CA ASP A 311 4.80 -14.93 -20.14
C ASP A 311 6.00 -14.86 -19.17
N SER A 312 6.20 -13.69 -18.59
CA SER A 312 7.26 -13.43 -17.61
C SER A 312 6.75 -12.42 -16.59
N TRP A 313 7.36 -12.43 -15.41
CA TRP A 313 6.96 -11.57 -14.30
C TRP A 313 7.05 -10.07 -14.62
N THR A 314 8.02 -9.67 -15.44
CA THR A 314 8.25 -8.26 -15.81
C THR A 314 7.86 -7.97 -17.26
N GLY A 315 7.38 -8.97 -18.01
CA GLY A 315 7.17 -8.84 -19.45
C GLY A 315 6.25 -7.69 -19.85
N GLY A 316 5.14 -7.51 -19.13
CA GLY A 316 4.25 -6.37 -19.36
C GLY A 316 4.89 -5.03 -19.06
N GLU A 317 5.67 -4.93 -17.97
CA GLU A 317 6.40 -3.71 -17.60
C GLU A 317 7.47 -3.38 -18.67
N ASP A 318 8.26 -4.37 -19.06
CA ASP A 318 9.36 -4.19 -20.00
C ASP A 318 8.86 -3.75 -21.39
N GLU A 319 7.75 -4.34 -21.86
CA GLU A 319 7.12 -3.96 -23.12
C GLU A 319 6.44 -2.59 -23.06
N PHE A 320 5.93 -2.17 -21.89
CA PHE A 320 5.36 -0.85 -21.70
C PHE A 320 6.45 0.22 -21.76
N LYS A 321 7.54 0.02 -21.01
CA LYS A 321 8.72 0.89 -21.05
C LYS A 321 9.35 0.97 -22.44
N ALA A 322 9.29 -0.12 -23.20
CA ALA A 322 9.76 -0.15 -24.58
C ALA A 322 8.79 0.48 -25.60
N GLY A 323 7.66 1.05 -25.16
CA GLY A 323 6.69 1.73 -26.01
C GLY A 323 5.89 0.81 -26.93
N ARG A 324 5.77 -0.49 -26.57
CA ARG A 324 5.09 -1.54 -27.34
C ARG A 324 3.76 -2.01 -26.74
N LEU A 325 3.25 -1.29 -25.74
CA LEU A 325 1.93 -1.53 -25.14
C LEU A 325 1.06 -0.27 -25.19
N ALA A 326 -0.17 -0.42 -25.68
CA ALA A 326 -1.15 0.68 -25.67
C ALA A 326 -1.64 0.96 -24.24
N LEU A 327 -2.08 -0.07 -23.53
CA LEU A 327 -2.57 0.01 -22.15
C LEU A 327 -1.73 -0.89 -21.23
N PHE A 328 -1.53 -0.46 -19.99
CA PHE A 328 -0.82 -1.22 -18.97
C PHE A 328 -1.56 -1.20 -17.64
N ALA A 329 -1.96 -2.37 -17.16
CA ALA A 329 -2.56 -2.56 -15.85
C ALA A 329 -1.46 -2.66 -14.79
N GLY A 330 -1.18 -1.55 -14.10
CA GLY A 330 -0.04 -1.37 -13.22
C GLY A 330 -0.39 -1.21 -11.74
N ASP A 331 0.66 -1.05 -10.94
CA ASP A 331 0.59 -0.60 -9.55
C ASP A 331 0.67 0.93 -9.49
N ARG A 332 0.09 1.55 -8.45
CA ARG A 332 0.17 3.01 -8.19
C ARG A 332 1.56 3.62 -8.30
N GLY A 333 2.63 2.85 -8.01
CA GLY A 333 4.02 3.32 -8.11
C GLY A 333 4.57 3.40 -9.54
N ASP A 334 3.84 2.90 -10.55
CA ASP A 334 4.37 2.68 -11.89
C ASP A 334 4.44 3.95 -12.75
N MET A 335 3.92 5.08 -12.25
CA MET A 335 4.21 6.38 -12.86
C MET A 335 5.71 6.70 -12.84
N SER A 336 6.48 6.09 -11.92
CA SER A 336 7.94 6.21 -11.89
C SER A 336 8.63 5.74 -13.17
N PHE A 337 7.98 4.92 -13.99
CA PHE A 337 8.51 4.49 -15.30
C PHE A 337 8.72 5.65 -16.28
N ALA A 338 8.11 6.82 -16.04
CA ALA A 338 8.37 8.02 -16.83
C ALA A 338 9.87 8.41 -16.85
N LYS A 339 10.65 7.99 -15.84
CA LYS A 339 12.10 8.21 -15.78
C LYS A 339 12.89 7.32 -16.74
N ASP A 340 12.31 6.19 -17.15
CA ASP A 340 12.91 5.17 -18.00
C ASP A 340 12.33 5.17 -19.43
N MET A 341 11.44 6.12 -19.74
CA MET A 341 10.72 6.22 -21.00
C MET A 341 10.88 7.59 -21.64
N ASP A 342 11.09 7.62 -22.96
CA ASP A 342 11.01 8.88 -23.73
C ASP A 342 9.55 9.33 -23.95
N ASP A 343 8.62 8.36 -23.95
CA ASP A 343 7.20 8.60 -24.14
C ASP A 343 6.54 9.07 -22.85
N LYS A 344 5.60 10.01 -22.97
CA LYS A 344 4.77 10.42 -21.84
C LYS A 344 3.77 9.34 -21.45
N ILE A 345 3.52 9.22 -20.16
CA ILE A 345 2.59 8.26 -19.57
C ILE A 345 1.32 8.98 -19.13
N GLY A 346 0.18 8.57 -19.69
CA GLY A 346 -1.12 8.91 -19.14
C GLY A 346 -1.56 7.88 -18.11
N MET A 347 -2.29 8.31 -17.07
CA MET A 347 -2.91 7.42 -16.08
C MET A 347 -4.39 7.69 -15.95
N ILE A 348 -5.19 6.64 -15.79
CA ILE A 348 -6.64 6.68 -15.65
C ILE A 348 -7.08 5.60 -14.64
N PRO A 349 -8.29 5.73 -14.04
CA PRO A 349 -8.85 4.65 -13.23
C PRO A 349 -9.08 3.39 -14.06
N PHE A 350 -9.17 2.25 -13.37
CA PHE A 350 -9.73 1.04 -13.97
C PHE A 350 -11.16 1.31 -14.49
N PRO A 351 -11.55 0.66 -15.61
CA PRO A 351 -12.83 0.94 -16.26
C PRO A 351 -14.03 0.56 -15.38
N ILE A 352 -15.12 1.30 -15.49
CA ILE A 352 -16.37 1.04 -14.74
C ILE A 352 -16.91 -0.34 -15.12
N GLY A 353 -16.99 -1.23 -14.14
CA GLY A 353 -17.59 -2.55 -14.29
C GLY A 353 -19.13 -2.52 -14.27
N PRO A 354 -19.78 -3.55 -14.81
CA PRO A 354 -21.24 -3.60 -14.94
C PRO A 354 -21.98 -3.54 -13.59
N ASN A 355 -21.35 -3.94 -12.48
CA ASN A 355 -21.94 -3.89 -11.14
C ASN A 355 -21.52 -2.66 -10.32
N ALA A 356 -20.77 -1.70 -10.90
CA ALA A 356 -20.27 -0.53 -10.19
C ALA A 356 -21.25 0.67 -10.15
N ASN A 357 -22.48 0.50 -10.68
CA ASN A 357 -23.51 1.55 -10.70
C ASN A 357 -23.03 2.88 -11.31
N GLY A 358 -22.20 2.82 -12.36
CA GLY A 358 -21.70 4.01 -13.06
C GLY A 358 -20.59 4.77 -12.32
N LYS A 359 -19.98 4.17 -11.30
CA LYS A 359 -18.90 4.78 -10.51
C LYS A 359 -17.57 4.10 -10.77
N TYR A 360 -16.48 4.85 -10.65
CA TYR A 360 -15.15 4.25 -10.53
C TYR A 360 -15.01 3.64 -9.14
N ILE A 361 -14.24 2.56 -9.06
CA ILE A 361 -13.91 1.89 -7.81
C ILE A 361 -12.40 1.67 -7.85
N GLY A 362 -11.68 2.31 -6.94
CA GLY A 362 -10.26 2.13 -6.74
C GLY A 362 -9.99 1.20 -5.57
N ASP A 363 -9.35 0.07 -5.81
CA ASP A 363 -8.97 -0.84 -4.73
C ASP A 363 -7.90 -0.22 -3.83
N TYR A 364 -8.14 -0.18 -2.53
CA TYR A 364 -7.14 0.22 -1.55
C TYR A 364 -7.03 -0.85 -0.45
N PRO A 365 -6.15 -1.85 -0.61
CA PRO A 365 -5.91 -2.82 0.45
C PRO A 365 -5.12 -2.14 1.58
N ALA A 366 -5.82 -1.64 2.58
CA ALA A 366 -5.22 -0.99 3.75
C ALA A 366 -4.93 -2.03 4.84
N PHE A 367 -3.69 -2.51 4.86
CA PHE A 367 -3.15 -3.33 5.96
C PHE A 367 -1.96 -2.71 6.67
N ASP A 368 -1.47 -1.56 6.20
CA ASP A 368 -0.65 -0.70 7.04
C ASP A 368 -1.46 -0.28 8.26
N PHE A 369 -0.85 -0.33 9.44
CA PHE A 369 -1.58 -0.08 10.68
C PHE A 369 -0.70 0.48 11.81
N TRP A 370 -1.41 0.97 12.81
CA TRP A 370 -0.98 1.26 14.16
C TRP A 370 -1.86 0.49 15.13
N GLY A 371 -1.25 -0.06 16.19
CA GLY A 371 -1.96 -0.70 17.30
C GLY A 371 -1.20 -0.52 18.61
N VAL A 372 -1.90 -0.74 19.72
CA VAL A 372 -1.34 -0.76 21.07
C VAL A 372 -1.18 -2.22 21.48
N VAL A 373 0.02 -2.60 21.95
CA VAL A 373 0.33 -3.99 22.30
C VAL A 373 -0.34 -4.35 23.62
N LYS A 374 -1.01 -5.51 23.66
CA LYS A 374 -1.60 -6.04 24.90
C LYS A 374 -0.54 -6.21 25.98
N GLY A 375 -0.83 -5.72 27.18
CA GLY A 375 0.07 -5.84 28.33
C GLY A 375 1.10 -4.72 28.48
N THR A 376 1.05 -3.67 27.66
CA THR A 376 1.72 -2.40 27.99
C THR A 376 1.23 -1.85 29.33
N GLN A 377 2.10 -1.16 30.06
CA GLN A 377 1.75 -0.58 31.37
C GLN A 377 0.90 0.69 31.25
N PHE A 378 0.84 1.31 30.08
CA PHE A 378 0.21 2.63 29.89
C PHE A 378 -0.64 2.70 28.60
N PRO A 379 -1.66 1.83 28.41
CA PRO A 379 -2.38 1.71 27.13
C PRO A 379 -2.94 3.05 26.63
N ASP A 380 -3.67 3.79 27.47
CA ASP A 380 -4.27 5.08 27.11
C ASP A 380 -3.21 6.12 26.73
N LYS A 381 -2.10 6.18 27.50
CA LYS A 381 -1.02 7.14 27.25
C LYS A 381 -0.25 6.82 25.98
N VAL A 382 -0.08 5.53 25.67
CA VAL A 382 0.56 5.06 24.43
C VAL A 382 -0.35 5.35 23.24
N ALA A 383 -1.67 5.15 23.37
CA ALA A 383 -2.65 5.50 22.35
C ALA A 383 -2.62 7.01 22.02
N GLU A 384 -2.53 7.87 23.04
CA GLU A 384 -2.35 9.31 22.85
C GLU A 384 -0.99 9.65 22.21
N LEU A 385 0.08 8.95 22.58
CA LEU A 385 1.42 9.15 21.99
C LEU A 385 1.43 8.79 20.48
N ILE A 386 0.90 7.63 20.10
CA ILE A 386 0.83 7.25 18.67
C ILE A 386 -0.12 8.16 17.88
N THR A 387 -1.16 8.70 18.55
CA THR A 387 -2.02 9.74 17.96
C THR A 387 -1.25 11.03 17.74
N ALA A 388 -0.41 11.46 18.68
CA ALA A 388 0.43 12.65 18.50
C ALA A 388 1.45 12.47 17.36
N ILE A 389 2.09 11.29 17.26
CA ILE A 389 2.98 10.94 16.14
C ILE A 389 2.24 11.07 14.81
N ASN A 390 1.04 10.50 14.70
CA ASN A 390 0.28 10.48 13.44
C ASN A 390 -0.49 11.79 13.13
N SER A 391 -0.86 12.55 14.15
CA SER A 391 -1.44 13.91 14.00
C SER A 391 -0.41 14.87 13.44
N ASN A 392 0.85 14.67 13.82
CA ASN A 392 1.95 15.52 13.41
C ASN A 392 2.62 15.09 12.10
N ASN A 393 2.43 13.85 11.63
CA ASN A 393 2.59 13.57 10.20
C ASN A 393 1.62 14.44 9.35
N GLY A 394 0.53 14.95 9.96
CA GLY A 394 -0.31 16.00 9.38
C GLY A 394 0.25 17.43 9.52
N LYS A 395 1.23 17.67 10.39
CA LYS A 395 2.00 18.94 10.45
C LYS A 395 3.21 18.96 9.52
N GLU A 396 3.59 17.84 8.90
CA GLU A 396 4.48 17.87 7.72
C GLU A 396 3.90 18.75 6.59
N PHE A 397 2.64 19.19 6.68
CA PHE A 397 2.02 20.11 5.74
C PHE A 397 1.07 21.06 6.49
N GLU A 398 1.52 22.26 6.88
CA GLU A 398 0.62 23.38 7.23
C GLU A 398 -0.37 23.74 6.09
N THR A 399 -0.17 23.15 4.91
CA THR A 399 -1.04 23.21 3.74
C THR A 399 -1.84 21.91 3.65
N PRO A 400 -3.18 21.93 3.48
CA PRO A 400 -3.95 20.72 3.23
C PRO A 400 -3.31 19.91 2.09
N GLN A 401 -3.05 18.61 2.29
CA GLN A 401 -2.59 17.78 1.19
C GLN A 401 -3.68 17.76 0.11
N THR A 402 -3.31 18.15 -1.10
CA THR A 402 -4.12 18.01 -2.32
C THR A 402 -3.43 17.04 -3.27
N ALA A 403 -4.15 16.53 -4.26
CA ALA A 403 -3.53 15.72 -5.31
C ALA A 403 -2.37 16.49 -5.97
N GLU A 404 -2.56 17.79 -6.24
CA GLU A 404 -1.53 18.68 -6.76
C GLU A 404 -0.28 18.73 -5.86
N SER A 405 -0.43 19.02 -4.56
CA SER A 405 0.73 19.15 -3.67
C SER A 405 1.54 17.86 -3.50
N VAL A 406 0.90 16.69 -3.68
CA VAL A 406 1.55 15.38 -3.50
C VAL A 406 2.10 14.82 -4.80
N TYR A 407 1.43 15.03 -5.92
CA TYR A 407 1.68 14.31 -7.18
C TYR A 407 2.14 15.18 -8.35
N GLU A 408 2.09 16.52 -8.28
CA GLU A 408 2.48 17.40 -9.40
C GLU A 408 3.90 17.09 -9.92
N TRP A 409 4.84 16.83 -9.02
CA TRP A 409 6.22 16.49 -9.39
C TRP A 409 6.39 15.09 -9.98
N GLN A 410 5.37 14.23 -9.89
CA GLN A 410 5.40 12.83 -10.36
C GLN A 410 4.79 12.66 -11.75
N VAL A 411 4.12 13.69 -12.31
CA VAL A 411 3.34 13.56 -13.54
C VAL A 411 3.78 14.57 -14.62
N ASP A 412 3.89 14.09 -15.86
CA ASP A 412 4.32 14.90 -17.01
C ASP A 412 3.16 15.38 -17.92
N ILE A 413 1.93 14.96 -17.59
CA ILE A 413 0.68 15.31 -18.28
C ILE A 413 -0.25 15.95 -17.24
N PRO A 414 -0.68 17.21 -17.41
CA PRO A 414 -1.52 17.91 -16.43
C PRO A 414 -2.83 17.19 -16.09
N GLU A 415 -3.46 16.56 -17.08
CA GLU A 415 -4.69 15.79 -16.92
C GLU A 415 -4.54 14.60 -15.95
N ASN A 416 -3.32 14.09 -15.73
CA ASN A 416 -3.10 13.03 -14.76
C ASN A 416 -3.47 13.48 -13.33
N LEU A 417 -3.29 14.76 -12.96
CA LEU A 417 -3.69 15.26 -11.64
C LEU A 417 -5.21 15.14 -11.42
N GLU A 418 -6.00 15.49 -12.43
CA GLU A 418 -7.46 15.31 -12.40
C GLU A 418 -7.82 13.82 -12.27
N MET A 419 -7.12 12.93 -12.98
CA MET A 419 -7.37 11.48 -12.89
C MET A 419 -7.00 10.91 -11.52
N ILE A 420 -5.94 11.45 -10.89
CA ILE A 420 -5.55 11.12 -9.51
C ILE A 420 -6.64 11.51 -8.54
N GLU A 421 -7.21 12.72 -8.65
CA GLU A 421 -8.34 13.15 -7.80
C GLU A 421 -9.53 12.20 -7.93
N ILE A 422 -9.92 11.86 -9.18
CA ILE A 422 -10.99 10.89 -9.44
C ILE A 422 -10.70 9.54 -8.79
N MET A 423 -9.44 9.08 -8.84
CA MET A 423 -9.04 7.80 -8.25
C MET A 423 -9.05 7.85 -6.71
N LEU A 424 -8.58 8.94 -6.10
CA LEU A 424 -8.60 9.14 -4.65
C LEU A 424 -10.04 9.17 -4.11
N ASP A 425 -10.95 9.83 -4.82
CA ASP A 425 -12.39 9.89 -4.47
C ASP A 425 -13.11 8.54 -4.67
N SER A 426 -12.52 7.62 -5.43
CA SER A 426 -13.09 6.31 -5.74
C SER A 426 -12.63 5.19 -4.82
N LYS A 427 -11.77 5.48 -3.83
CA LYS A 427 -11.15 4.47 -2.96
C LYS A 427 -12.20 3.64 -2.23
N VAL A 428 -12.02 2.32 -2.28
CA VAL A 428 -12.69 1.36 -1.42
C VAL A 428 -11.64 0.57 -0.67
N TYR A 429 -11.74 0.58 0.66
CA TYR A 429 -10.85 -0.16 1.52
C TYR A 429 -11.21 -1.64 1.51
N THR A 430 -10.25 -2.48 1.14
CA THR A 430 -10.45 -3.92 1.02
C THR A 430 -9.58 -4.70 2.01
N SER A 431 -10.04 -5.91 2.37
CA SER A 431 -9.44 -6.69 3.43
C SER A 431 -8.78 -8.01 2.97
N TYR A 432 -8.75 -8.29 1.66
CA TYR A 432 -8.33 -9.61 1.18
C TYR A 432 -6.80 -9.83 1.29
N TYR A 433 -5.99 -8.77 1.24
CA TYR A 433 -4.53 -8.81 1.44
C TYR A 433 -4.11 -9.26 2.85
N GLY A 434 -4.98 -9.11 3.86
CA GLY A 434 -4.70 -9.59 5.20
C GLY A 434 -4.54 -11.11 5.27
N TYR A 435 -5.20 -11.85 4.38
CA TYR A 435 -5.28 -13.31 4.42
C TYR A 435 -4.23 -13.96 3.52
N LYS A 436 -3.23 -14.58 4.14
CA LYS A 436 -2.13 -15.26 3.43
C LYS A 436 -2.57 -16.21 2.31
N VAL A 437 -3.64 -16.97 2.53
CA VAL A 437 -4.11 -17.94 1.54
C VAL A 437 -4.53 -17.29 0.20
N PHE A 438 -5.09 -16.07 0.22
CA PHE A 438 -5.49 -15.39 -1.02
C PHE A 438 -4.27 -14.98 -1.83
N ILE A 439 -3.24 -14.50 -1.14
CA ILE A 439 -2.01 -14.11 -1.77
C ILE A 439 -1.29 -15.32 -2.37
N ASP A 440 -1.17 -16.41 -1.62
CA ASP A 440 -0.51 -17.65 -2.07
C ASP A 440 -1.25 -18.32 -3.24
N GLU A 441 -2.58 -18.33 -3.20
CA GLU A 441 -3.40 -19.13 -4.13
C GLU A 441 -3.96 -18.36 -5.31
N LEU A 442 -4.09 -17.02 -5.21
CA LEU A 442 -4.76 -16.18 -6.23
C LEU A 442 -3.87 -15.04 -6.72
N LEU A 443 -3.49 -14.08 -5.86
CA LEU A 443 -2.97 -12.78 -6.31
C LEU A 443 -1.60 -12.86 -7.00
N TRP A 444 -0.77 -13.84 -6.61
CA TRP A 444 0.50 -14.13 -7.29
C TRP A 444 0.40 -15.23 -8.35
N SER A 445 -0.82 -15.66 -8.69
CA SER A 445 -1.09 -16.60 -9.78
C SER A 445 -1.41 -15.85 -11.07
N ASP A 446 -1.47 -16.58 -12.18
CA ASP A 446 -1.98 -16.09 -13.46
C ASP A 446 -3.46 -16.44 -13.66
N TYR A 447 -4.16 -16.85 -12.60
CA TYR A 447 -5.56 -17.28 -12.64
C TYR A 447 -5.84 -18.42 -13.64
N GLY A 448 -4.84 -19.26 -13.92
CA GLY A 448 -4.95 -20.38 -14.85
C GLY A 448 -4.84 -19.98 -16.33
N LEU A 449 -4.46 -18.73 -16.62
CA LEU A 449 -4.33 -18.23 -17.99
C LEU A 449 -3.32 -19.07 -18.80
N ARG A 450 -2.10 -19.32 -18.32
CA ARG A 450 -1.09 -20.11 -19.05
C ARG A 450 -1.58 -21.48 -19.46
N GLU A 451 -2.22 -22.16 -18.52
CA GLU A 451 -2.74 -23.51 -18.69
C GLU A 451 -4.08 -23.53 -19.44
N LYS A 452 -4.63 -22.36 -19.76
CA LYS A 452 -5.93 -22.15 -20.42
C LYS A 452 -7.08 -22.80 -19.66
N ILE A 453 -6.97 -22.91 -18.34
CA ILE A 453 -8.03 -23.43 -17.48
C ILE A 453 -9.17 -22.42 -17.46
N SER A 454 -10.42 -22.88 -17.62
CA SER A 454 -11.56 -21.96 -17.55
C SER A 454 -11.68 -21.34 -16.16
N PRO A 455 -12.10 -20.07 -16.04
CA PRO A 455 -12.28 -19.39 -14.76
C PRO A 455 -13.05 -20.19 -13.70
N ALA A 456 -14.20 -20.76 -14.08
CA ALA A 456 -15.00 -21.59 -13.18
C ALA A 456 -14.23 -22.84 -12.69
N THR A 457 -13.45 -23.48 -13.56
CA THR A 457 -12.62 -24.63 -13.17
C THR A 457 -11.50 -24.20 -12.24
N PHE A 458 -10.81 -23.09 -12.56
CA PHE A 458 -9.76 -22.53 -11.70
C PHE A 458 -10.30 -22.26 -10.29
N LEU A 459 -11.40 -21.52 -10.17
CA LEU A 459 -12.00 -21.21 -8.87
C LEU A 459 -12.47 -22.47 -8.13
N ALA A 460 -13.06 -23.44 -8.83
CA ALA A 460 -13.47 -24.72 -8.22
C ALA A 460 -12.28 -25.51 -7.62
N THR A 461 -11.07 -25.38 -8.20
CA THR A 461 -9.86 -26.00 -7.64
C THR A 461 -9.30 -25.24 -6.44
N LYS A 462 -9.42 -23.91 -6.41
CA LYS A 462 -8.88 -23.06 -5.35
C LYS A 462 -9.79 -22.96 -4.13
N LYS A 463 -11.12 -22.93 -4.35
CA LYS A 463 -12.12 -22.69 -3.30
C LYS A 463 -11.97 -23.60 -2.08
N PRO A 464 -11.86 -24.94 -2.19
CA PRO A 464 -11.73 -25.80 -1.02
C PRO A 464 -10.46 -25.54 -0.20
N ILE A 465 -9.36 -25.16 -0.86
CA ILE A 465 -8.08 -24.82 -0.20
C ILE A 465 -8.25 -23.51 0.60
N ILE A 466 -8.85 -22.51 -0.03
CA ILE A 466 -9.09 -21.20 0.58
C ILE A 466 -10.08 -21.30 1.75
N GLU A 467 -11.20 -21.98 1.57
CA GLU A 467 -12.21 -22.15 2.63
C GLU A 467 -11.65 -22.90 3.84
N SER A 468 -10.87 -23.96 3.62
CA SER A 468 -10.21 -24.69 4.69
C SER A 468 -9.19 -23.83 5.44
N ALA A 469 -8.40 -23.02 4.73
CA ALA A 469 -7.43 -22.12 5.36
C ALA A 469 -8.12 -21.00 6.16
N LEU A 470 -9.19 -20.42 5.63
CA LEU A 470 -9.99 -19.42 6.34
C LEU A 470 -10.58 -19.99 7.63
N GLU A 471 -11.13 -21.22 7.61
CA GLU A 471 -11.66 -21.86 8.81
C GLU A 471 -10.60 -22.00 9.92
N VAL A 472 -9.38 -22.41 9.56
CA VAL A 472 -8.25 -22.52 10.48
C VAL A 472 -7.81 -21.16 11.01
N LEU A 473 -7.71 -20.14 10.15
CA LEU A 473 -7.24 -18.80 10.52
C LEU A 473 -8.08 -18.12 11.60
N TRP A 474 -9.38 -18.43 11.69
CA TRP A 474 -10.29 -17.87 12.69
C TRP A 474 -10.38 -18.68 13.98
N THR A 475 -9.48 -19.64 14.18
CA THR A 475 -9.37 -20.43 15.42
C THR A 475 -8.26 -19.87 16.29
N PRO A 476 -8.54 -19.43 17.54
CA PRO A 476 -7.51 -18.93 18.44
C PRO A 476 -6.42 -19.98 18.70
N ILE A 477 -5.17 -19.53 18.82
CA ILE A 477 -4.04 -20.34 19.27
C ILE A 477 -4.28 -20.63 20.75
N THR A 478 -4.59 -21.88 21.08
CA THR A 478 -4.64 -22.34 22.47
C THR A 478 -3.20 -22.45 22.97
N LEU A 479 -2.77 -21.51 23.80
CA LEU A 479 -1.61 -21.71 24.67
C LEU A 479 -2.08 -22.64 25.78
N ASP A 480 -1.57 -23.88 25.82
CA ASP A 480 -1.85 -24.79 26.93
C ASP A 480 -1.42 -24.13 28.25
N GLU A 481 -2.35 -24.03 29.21
CA GLU A 481 -2.17 -23.38 30.54
C GLU A 481 -1.07 -24.01 31.41
#